data_AF-A0A3A0BF44-F1
#
_entry.id   AF-A0A3A0BF44-F1
#
_cell.length_a   1.000
_cell.length_b   1.000
_cell.length_c   1.000
_cell.angle_alpha   90.00
_cell.angle_beta   90.00
_cell.angle_gamma   90.00
#
_symmetry.space_group_name_H-M   'P 1'
#
loop_
_entity.id
_entity.type
_entity.pdbx_description
1 polymer ?
#
loop_
_entity_poly.entity_id
_entity_poly.type
_entity_poly.pdbx_seq_one_letter_code
_entity_poly.pdbx_strand_id
1 'polypeptide(L)'
;MKFGICMYVARGVHLAQRGESMRSKIIVFAALIPMILAACNLPSGAAGQGGDFDAVSTYAAQTVAASVNQNQPTATSQPIEQQPGAQGTGGAPTATSQPPQAGQPTATSIPCNRASFVEDVTVPDNASIVVGKAFIKTWKLKNVGSCAWTSGYSLVFDSGDQMGGPASQQLTNGTVAPGQTIEISVNLVAPNSPGTYKGNWKLKDPNGAIFALSTGPFWVQIKAAAAPDWPTFKKGDSGNEVYAIQYLLVHHGQTPAVDGIFGNETQSEVEDFQTVKNLKEDGIVGPETWQNLIVAVKQGDTGPAVRAAQQLLKGKFGFNAVTVDGIFGPVTAQAVKDFQSSKGIASDGIVGPITWQKLIND
;
A
#
# COMPACT_ATOMS: atom_id res chain seq x y z
N MET A 1 -21.34 2.12 -2.18
CA MET A 1 -22.49 2.53 -3.01
C MET A 1 -22.71 4.05 -3.13
N LYS A 2 -22.30 4.90 -2.17
CA LYS A 2 -22.47 6.38 -2.28
C LYS A 2 -21.41 7.11 -3.13
N PHE A 3 -20.19 6.60 -3.26
CA PHE A 3 -19.13 7.22 -4.08
C PHE A 3 -19.36 7.05 -5.60
N GLY A 4 -19.89 5.90 -6.04
CA GLY A 4 -20.13 5.63 -7.47
C GLY A 4 -21.21 6.50 -8.12
N ILE A 5 -22.16 7.02 -7.34
CA ILE A 5 -23.24 7.86 -7.86
C ILE A 5 -22.75 9.30 -8.08
N CYS A 6 -21.84 9.81 -7.24
CA CYS A 6 -21.35 11.19 -7.35
C CYS A 6 -20.41 11.39 -8.55
N MET A 7 -19.59 10.37 -8.86
CA MET A 7 -18.70 10.38 -10.03
C MET A 7 -19.48 10.25 -11.34
N TYR A 8 -20.60 9.51 -11.35
CA TYR A 8 -21.49 9.38 -12.51
C TYR A 8 -22.19 10.71 -12.87
N VAL A 9 -22.57 11.50 -11.86
CA VAL A 9 -23.23 12.80 -12.06
C VAL A 9 -22.22 13.86 -12.58
N ALA A 10 -20.99 13.87 -12.08
CA ALA A 10 -19.93 14.75 -12.59
C ALA A 10 -19.56 14.44 -14.05
N ARG A 11 -19.51 13.15 -14.42
CA ARG A 11 -19.25 12.68 -15.80
C ARG A 11 -20.40 13.01 -16.77
N GLY A 12 -21.66 12.95 -16.30
CA GLY A 12 -22.83 13.36 -17.09
C GLY A 12 -22.82 14.84 -17.48
N VAL A 13 -22.29 15.71 -16.61
CA VAL A 13 -22.16 17.16 -16.90
C VAL A 13 -21.02 17.43 -17.88
N HIS A 14 -19.90 16.71 -17.80
CA HIS A 14 -18.75 16.92 -18.68
C HIS A 14 -18.99 16.41 -20.12
N LEU A 15 -19.70 15.27 -20.27
CA LEU A 15 -20.12 14.75 -21.58
C LEU A 15 -21.18 15.63 -22.26
N ALA A 16 -22.09 16.24 -21.49
CA ALA A 16 -23.08 17.18 -22.03
C ALA A 16 -22.44 18.45 -22.60
N GLN A 17 -21.33 18.92 -22.01
CA GLN A 17 -20.61 20.11 -22.47
C GLN A 17 -19.76 19.86 -23.74
N ARG A 18 -19.20 18.65 -23.93
CA ARG A 18 -18.41 18.33 -25.14
C ARG A 18 -19.28 18.05 -26.38
N GLY A 19 -20.56 17.69 -26.21
CA GLY A 19 -21.50 17.41 -27.31
C GLY A 19 -22.00 18.65 -28.08
N GLU A 20 -21.96 19.85 -27.49
CA GLU A 20 -22.48 21.08 -28.12
C GLU A 20 -21.46 21.82 -29.00
N SER A 21 -20.16 21.49 -28.92
CA SER A 21 -19.10 22.26 -29.59
C SER A 21 -18.99 22.01 -31.11
N MET A 22 -19.65 20.97 -31.65
CA MET A 22 -19.47 20.53 -33.05
C MET A 22 -20.61 20.89 -34.01
N ARG A 23 -21.39 21.95 -33.74
CA ARG A 23 -22.38 22.47 -34.69
C ARG A 23 -22.30 23.99 -34.80
N SER A 24 -21.40 24.47 -35.66
CA SER A 24 -21.37 25.86 -36.11
C SER A 24 -22.18 26.02 -37.40
N LYS A 25 -23.26 26.83 -37.33
CA LYS A 25 -23.74 27.83 -38.33
C LYS A 25 -25.29 27.93 -38.31
N ILE A 26 -25.81 29.02 -37.74
CA ILE A 26 -26.75 30.00 -38.33
C ILE A 26 -27.33 30.87 -37.20
N ILE A 27 -27.11 32.18 -37.34
CA ILE A 27 -27.64 33.26 -36.50
C ILE A 27 -29.12 33.47 -36.86
N VAL A 28 -30.05 33.38 -35.89
CA VAL A 28 -31.23 34.25 -35.75
C VAL A 28 -31.67 34.29 -34.27
N PHE A 29 -31.71 35.51 -33.71
CA PHE A 29 -32.31 35.89 -32.43
C PHE A 29 -33.84 35.68 -32.42
N ALA A 30 -34.42 35.05 -31.39
CA ALA A 30 -35.74 35.44 -30.82
C ALA A 30 -36.16 34.60 -29.58
N ALA A 31 -36.41 35.32 -28.49
CA ALA A 31 -37.51 35.17 -27.51
C ALA A 31 -37.67 33.92 -26.61
N LEU A 32 -37.48 34.18 -25.30
CA LEU A 32 -38.38 33.88 -24.16
C LEU A 32 -38.86 32.44 -23.90
N ILE A 33 -38.54 31.88 -22.73
CA ILE A 33 -39.50 31.60 -21.62
C ILE A 33 -38.75 31.12 -20.35
N PRO A 34 -39.25 31.45 -19.12
CA PRO A 34 -38.52 31.35 -17.85
C PRO A 34 -39.02 30.22 -16.90
N MET A 35 -38.45 30.17 -15.68
CA MET A 35 -38.91 29.42 -14.48
C MET A 35 -38.52 27.93 -14.48
N ILE A 36 -37.72 27.42 -13.53
CA ILE A 36 -38.08 27.16 -12.12
C ILE A 36 -36.83 27.29 -11.22
N LEU A 37 -36.93 28.13 -10.19
CA LEU A 37 -36.11 28.14 -8.98
C LEU A 37 -37.07 27.85 -7.82
N ALA A 38 -36.91 26.72 -7.12
CA ALA A 38 -37.26 26.56 -5.69
C ALA A 38 -37.07 25.10 -5.25
N ALA A 39 -35.86 24.76 -4.80
CA ALA A 39 -35.67 23.87 -3.64
C ALA A 39 -34.21 23.98 -3.22
N CYS A 40 -33.95 24.80 -2.20
CA CYS A 40 -32.94 24.60 -1.15
C CYS A 40 -32.86 25.90 -0.35
N ASN A 41 -33.58 25.96 0.78
CA ASN A 41 -33.32 26.95 1.81
C ASN A 41 -33.39 26.26 3.17
N LEU A 42 -32.25 26.18 3.86
CA LEU A 42 -32.01 26.27 5.32
C LEU A 42 -30.55 25.86 5.63
N PRO A 43 -29.95 26.33 6.75
CA PRO A 43 -28.72 27.13 6.68
C PRO A 43 -27.58 26.66 7.62
N SER A 44 -26.44 27.35 7.48
CA SER A 44 -25.39 27.64 8.48
C SER A 44 -24.50 26.50 9.00
N GLY A 45 -23.23 26.54 8.58
CA GLY A 45 -22.10 25.88 9.25
C GLY A 45 -20.79 26.24 8.56
N ALA A 46 -19.93 26.99 9.26
CA ALA A 46 -18.78 27.69 8.73
C ALA A 46 -17.61 26.82 8.24
N ALA A 47 -16.95 27.32 7.19
CA ALA A 47 -15.51 27.34 6.89
C ALA A 47 -14.59 26.17 7.29
N GLY A 48 -13.86 25.63 6.31
CA GLY A 48 -12.60 24.89 6.57
C GLY A 48 -12.08 24.04 5.41
N GLN A 49 -11.34 24.68 4.52
CA GLN A 49 -10.31 24.20 3.57
C GLN A 49 -9.93 22.71 3.50
N GLY A 50 -9.85 22.21 2.26
CA GLY A 50 -8.62 21.67 1.66
C GLY A 50 -8.18 20.25 2.02
N GLY A 51 -8.14 19.35 1.04
CA GLY A 51 -7.49 18.05 1.20
C GLY A 51 -7.91 17.05 0.14
N ASP A 52 -7.29 17.19 -1.03
CA ASP A 52 -7.24 16.24 -2.14
C ASP A 52 -6.82 14.84 -1.66
N PHE A 53 -7.64 13.82 -1.93
CA PHE A 53 -7.38 12.42 -1.54
C PHE A 53 -7.04 11.63 -2.79
N ASP A 54 -5.78 11.69 -3.19
CA ASP A 54 -5.24 10.83 -4.23
C ASP A 54 -4.99 9.42 -3.68
N ALA A 55 -5.50 8.45 -4.45
CA ALA A 55 -5.64 7.05 -4.08
C ALA A 55 -4.29 6.37 -3.82
N VAL A 56 -4.06 5.96 -2.57
CA VAL A 56 -2.96 5.05 -2.19
C VAL A 56 -3.37 3.62 -2.55
N SER A 57 -2.72 3.07 -3.57
CA SER A 57 -2.77 1.65 -3.93
C SER A 57 -2.36 0.79 -2.73
N THR A 58 -3.33 0.14 -2.10
CA THR A 58 -3.11 -0.80 -1.00
C THR A 58 -2.63 -2.13 -1.59
N TYR A 59 -1.33 -2.41 -1.48
CA TYR A 59 -0.79 -3.74 -1.73
C TYR A 59 -0.96 -4.59 -0.46
N ALA A 60 -2.00 -5.43 -0.44
CA ALA A 60 -2.18 -6.43 0.62
C ALA A 60 -1.20 -7.59 0.42
N ALA A 61 -0.18 -7.74 1.28
CA ALA A 61 0.54 -8.99 1.44
C ALA A 61 -0.18 -9.83 2.52
N GLN A 62 -0.73 -10.99 2.14
CA GLN A 62 -1.33 -11.94 3.07
C GLN A 62 -0.25 -12.88 3.60
N THR A 63 -0.15 -12.97 4.93
CA THR A 63 0.72 -13.89 5.65
C THR A 63 0.05 -15.26 5.75
N VAL A 64 0.67 -16.30 5.21
CA VAL A 64 0.29 -17.69 5.46
C VAL A 64 0.89 -18.11 6.80
N ALA A 65 0.08 -18.19 7.85
CA ALA A 65 0.47 -18.85 9.09
C ALA A 65 0.12 -20.34 8.99
N ALA A 66 1.15 -21.18 9.06
CA ALA A 66 1.02 -22.61 9.26
C ALA A 66 0.41 -22.90 10.64
N SER A 67 -0.55 -23.82 10.72
CA SER A 67 -1.00 -24.41 11.98
C SER A 67 -0.64 -25.89 11.99
N VAL A 68 0.19 -26.25 12.96
CA VAL A 68 0.59 -27.62 13.30
C VAL A 68 -0.44 -28.20 14.26
N ASN A 69 -0.83 -29.45 13.96
CA ASN A 69 -1.64 -30.36 14.75
C ASN A 69 -1.27 -30.43 16.25
N GLN A 70 -2.27 -30.44 17.13
CA GLN A 70 -2.21 -31.24 18.36
C GLN A 70 -3.55 -31.95 18.61
N ASN A 71 -3.45 -33.27 18.74
CA ASN A 71 -4.52 -34.18 19.09
C ASN A 71 -4.77 -34.18 20.61
N GLN A 72 -6.06 -34.15 20.94
CA GLN A 72 -6.78 -34.88 22.00
C GLN A 72 -6.57 -34.55 23.51
N PRO A 73 -7.68 -34.35 24.26
CA PRO A 73 -7.70 -34.26 25.71
C PRO A 73 -8.17 -35.55 26.42
N THR A 74 -8.02 -35.53 27.75
CA THR A 74 -8.87 -36.14 28.81
C THR A 74 -8.24 -37.31 29.57
N ALA A 75 -8.01 -37.09 30.88
CA ALA A 75 -8.25 -38.10 31.90
C ALA A 75 -8.70 -37.44 33.21
N THR A 76 -9.89 -37.84 33.62
CA THR A 76 -10.64 -37.49 34.82
C THR A 76 -10.20 -38.38 35.98
N SER A 77 -10.12 -37.86 37.21
CA SER A 77 -10.45 -38.64 38.41
C SER A 77 -10.86 -37.75 39.59
N GLN A 78 -11.88 -38.25 40.28
CA GLN A 78 -12.72 -37.67 41.34
C GLN A 78 -12.04 -37.58 42.72
N PRO A 79 -12.66 -36.90 43.71
CA PRO A 79 -12.19 -36.82 45.09
C PRO A 79 -12.75 -37.97 45.96
N ILE A 80 -11.97 -38.45 46.92
CA ILE A 80 -12.44 -39.34 47.99
C ILE A 80 -12.17 -38.68 49.33
N GLU A 81 -13.24 -38.54 50.10
CA GLU A 81 -13.33 -38.09 51.49
C GLU A 81 -13.18 -39.28 52.43
N GLN A 82 -12.29 -39.21 53.44
CA GLN A 82 -12.38 -39.97 54.70
C GLN A 82 -11.77 -39.19 55.87
N GLN A 83 -12.50 -39.16 56.99
CA GLN A 83 -12.21 -38.57 58.30
C GLN A 83 -11.85 -39.70 59.33
N PRO A 84 -11.65 -39.42 60.64
CA PRO A 84 -10.41 -39.08 61.37
C PRO A 84 -9.92 -40.20 62.33
N GLY A 85 -8.72 -40.05 62.92
CA GLY A 85 -8.32 -40.86 64.08
C GLY A 85 -6.99 -40.48 64.76
N ALA A 86 -7.12 -39.91 65.96
CA ALA A 86 -6.27 -40.03 67.16
C ALA A 86 -4.78 -39.57 67.17
N GLN A 87 -4.59 -38.39 67.78
CA GLN A 87 -3.80 -38.09 69.00
C GLN A 87 -2.49 -38.88 69.29
N GLY A 88 -1.37 -38.16 69.27
CA GLY A 88 -0.07 -38.56 69.81
C GLY A 88 0.76 -37.34 70.24
N THR A 89 1.35 -37.43 71.42
CA THR A 89 1.92 -36.39 72.28
C THR A 89 3.26 -35.78 71.85
N GLY A 90 3.41 -34.46 72.08
CA GLY A 90 4.56 -33.84 72.78
C GLY A 90 5.97 -33.94 72.16
N GLY A 91 6.43 -32.83 71.57
CA GLY A 91 7.85 -32.56 71.30
C GLY A 91 8.07 -31.09 70.95
N ALA A 92 8.98 -30.42 71.66
CA ALA A 92 9.30 -29.00 71.53
C ALA A 92 9.83 -28.63 70.11
N PRO A 93 9.58 -27.40 69.61
CA PRO A 93 9.99 -26.99 68.27
C PRO A 93 11.50 -26.80 68.21
N THR A 94 12.18 -27.65 67.46
CA THR A 94 13.53 -27.39 66.98
C THR A 94 13.40 -26.50 65.74
N ALA A 95 14.05 -25.33 65.77
CA ALA A 95 14.10 -24.40 64.65
C ALA A 95 14.83 -25.07 63.46
N THR A 96 14.06 -25.50 62.47
CA THR A 96 14.58 -25.91 61.16
C THR A 96 15.01 -24.66 60.42
N SER A 97 16.29 -24.57 60.08
CA SER A 97 16.83 -23.52 59.21
C SER A 97 16.12 -23.56 57.85
N GLN A 98 15.55 -22.42 57.47
CA GLN A 98 14.91 -22.19 56.18
C GLN A 98 15.91 -22.50 55.04
N PRO A 99 15.52 -23.21 53.98
CA PRO A 99 16.35 -23.39 52.79
C PRO A 99 16.72 -22.03 52.19
N PRO A 100 17.90 -21.87 51.54
CA PRO A 100 18.26 -20.61 50.91
C PRO A 100 17.20 -20.27 49.86
N GLN A 101 16.49 -19.16 50.08
CA GLN A 101 15.54 -18.63 49.13
C GLN A 101 16.33 -18.32 47.84
N ALA A 102 16.06 -19.09 46.77
CA ALA A 102 16.60 -18.81 45.46
C ALA A 102 16.32 -17.34 45.13
N GLY A 103 17.37 -16.58 44.82
CA GLY A 103 17.29 -15.15 44.55
C GLY A 103 16.19 -14.90 43.53
N GLN A 104 15.14 -14.20 43.97
CA GLN A 104 14.05 -13.77 43.11
C GLN A 104 14.66 -12.99 41.95
N PRO A 105 14.37 -13.32 40.68
CA PRO A 105 14.94 -12.59 39.55
C PRO A 105 14.56 -11.13 39.68
N THR A 106 15.57 -10.28 39.88
CA THR A 106 15.41 -8.84 39.98
C THR A 106 14.75 -8.37 38.69
N ALA A 107 13.47 -7.96 38.77
CA ALA A 107 12.76 -7.44 37.63
C ALA A 107 13.55 -6.24 37.07
N THR A 108 14.16 -6.42 35.91
CA THR A 108 14.90 -5.35 35.24
C THR A 108 13.92 -4.24 34.92
N SER A 109 14.14 -3.05 35.47
CA SER A 109 13.24 -1.91 35.27
C SER A 109 13.14 -1.59 33.78
N ILE A 110 11.90 -1.42 33.28
CA ILE A 110 11.66 -1.05 31.89
C ILE A 110 12.17 0.39 31.70
N PRO A 111 13.07 0.65 30.72
CA PRO A 111 13.52 2.01 30.45
C PRO A 111 12.36 2.93 30.04
N CYS A 112 12.47 4.21 30.40
CA CYS A 112 11.49 5.24 30.05
C CYS A 112 11.22 5.30 28.55
N ASN A 113 12.27 5.54 27.76
CA ASN A 113 12.18 5.68 26.31
C ASN A 113 12.65 4.41 25.62
N ARG A 114 11.69 3.65 25.06
CA ARG A 114 11.99 2.42 24.33
C ARG A 114 10.94 2.13 23.28
N ALA A 115 11.38 1.84 22.06
CA ALA A 115 10.52 1.50 20.94
C ALA A 115 10.77 0.07 20.47
N SER A 116 9.76 -0.53 19.83
CA SER A 116 9.86 -1.79 19.11
C SER A 116 9.29 -1.62 17.70
N PHE A 117 9.95 -2.20 16.71
CA PHE A 117 9.49 -2.22 15.34
C PHE A 117 8.32 -3.20 15.19
N VAL A 118 7.26 -2.78 14.50
CA VAL A 118 6.15 -3.67 14.18
C VAL A 118 6.26 -4.11 12.72
N GLU A 119 6.20 -3.17 11.78
CA GLU A 119 6.22 -3.47 10.34
C GLU A 119 6.53 -2.23 9.50
N ASP A 120 6.93 -2.49 8.24
CA ASP A 120 6.89 -1.51 7.16
C ASP A 120 5.46 -1.45 6.61
N VAL A 121 4.85 -0.26 6.65
CA VAL A 121 3.46 -0.11 6.22
C VAL A 121 3.36 0.14 4.71
N THR A 122 4.24 0.98 4.13
CA THR A 122 4.16 1.36 2.71
C THR A 122 5.24 0.71 1.84
N VAL A 123 6.51 1.00 2.12
CA VAL A 123 7.65 0.61 1.27
C VAL A 123 8.39 -0.55 1.94
N PRO A 124 8.30 -1.78 1.43
CA PRO A 124 9.07 -2.91 1.98
C PRO A 124 10.56 -2.76 1.66
N ASP A 125 11.39 -3.47 2.43
CA ASP A 125 12.84 -3.50 2.20
C ASP A 125 13.18 -3.98 0.77
N ASN A 126 14.09 -3.26 0.12
CA ASN A 126 14.50 -3.44 -1.28
C ASN A 126 13.44 -3.13 -2.34
N ALA A 127 12.36 -2.42 -1.99
CA ALA A 127 11.42 -1.91 -2.98
C ALA A 127 12.17 -1.16 -4.09
N SER A 128 11.82 -1.45 -5.34
CA SER A 128 12.39 -0.76 -6.49
C SER A 128 11.60 0.52 -6.75
N ILE A 129 12.29 1.66 -6.70
CA ILE A 129 11.70 2.98 -6.94
C ILE A 129 12.44 3.59 -8.13
N VAL A 130 11.70 4.25 -9.01
CA VAL A 130 12.31 4.94 -10.15
C VAL A 130 13.14 6.12 -9.65
N VAL A 131 14.35 6.29 -10.18
CA VAL A 131 15.25 7.41 -9.88
C VAL A 131 14.51 8.75 -9.95
N GLY A 132 14.75 9.61 -8.97
CA GLY A 132 14.14 10.95 -8.87
C GLY A 132 12.67 10.98 -8.43
N LYS A 133 11.99 9.83 -8.27
CA LYS A 133 10.58 9.82 -7.84
C LYS A 133 10.46 9.96 -6.33
N ALA A 134 9.48 10.78 -5.92
CA ALA A 134 9.06 10.89 -4.54
C ALA A 134 8.31 9.62 -4.11
N PHE A 135 8.46 9.23 -2.85
CA PHE A 135 7.74 8.14 -2.22
C PHE A 135 7.55 8.44 -0.73
N ILE A 136 6.50 7.86 -0.12
CA ILE A 136 6.23 8.02 1.31
C ILE A 136 6.61 6.72 2.01
N LYS A 137 7.56 6.79 2.95
CA LYS A 137 7.90 5.68 3.82
C LYS A 137 7.14 5.82 5.13
N THR A 138 6.34 4.80 5.46
CA THR A 138 5.63 4.70 6.73
C THR A 138 6.10 3.48 7.50
N TRP A 139 6.51 3.69 8.74
CA TRP A 139 6.82 2.62 9.70
C TRP A 139 5.77 2.59 10.80
N LYS A 140 5.44 1.39 11.27
CA LYS A 140 4.64 1.20 12.47
C LYS A 140 5.53 0.81 13.63
N LEU A 141 5.51 1.62 14.68
CA LEU A 141 6.31 1.42 15.88
C LEU A 141 5.40 1.22 17.10
N LYS A 142 5.88 0.47 18.08
CA LYS A 142 5.21 0.30 19.38
C LYS A 142 6.03 0.96 20.49
N ASN A 143 5.37 1.73 21.35
CA ASN A 143 5.97 2.19 22.60
C ASN A 143 6.05 1.01 23.57
N VAL A 144 7.26 0.56 23.87
CA VAL A 144 7.54 -0.53 24.83
C VAL A 144 8.35 -0.04 26.03
N GLY A 145 8.43 1.28 26.20
CA GLY A 145 9.00 1.94 27.37
C GLY A 145 7.95 2.20 28.43
N SER A 146 8.37 2.83 29.53
CA SER A 146 7.46 3.22 30.62
C SER A 146 6.92 4.65 30.47
N CYS A 147 7.50 5.48 29.60
CA CYS A 147 7.09 6.87 29.39
C CYS A 147 6.21 7.03 28.16
N ALA A 148 5.21 7.91 28.24
CA ALA A 148 4.38 8.26 27.09
C ALA A 148 5.14 9.22 26.16
N TRP A 149 5.05 8.98 24.85
CA TRP A 149 5.62 9.90 23.86
C TRP A 149 4.61 11.00 23.55
N THR A 150 5.05 12.25 23.67
CA THR A 150 4.24 13.44 23.42
C THR A 150 4.79 14.22 22.22
N SER A 151 4.22 15.40 21.96
CA SER A 151 4.66 16.33 20.93
C SER A 151 6.12 16.78 21.00
N GLY A 152 6.80 16.61 22.13
CA GLY A 152 8.23 16.92 22.26
C GLY A 152 9.17 15.85 21.70
N TYR A 153 8.66 14.68 21.32
CA TYR A 153 9.47 13.61 20.73
C TYR A 153 9.63 13.83 19.23
N SER A 154 10.77 13.42 18.69
CA SER A 154 11.05 13.55 17.26
C SER A 154 11.60 12.27 16.66
N LEU A 155 11.24 12.02 15.40
CA LEU A 155 11.99 11.19 14.47
C LEU A 155 13.21 11.98 13.98
N VAL A 156 14.38 11.37 13.94
CA VAL A 156 15.61 11.99 13.44
C VAL A 156 16.34 11.09 12.46
N PHE A 157 16.87 11.69 11.39
CA PHE A 157 17.79 11.01 10.50
C PHE A 157 19.13 10.79 11.21
N ASP A 158 19.65 9.57 11.18
CA ASP A 158 20.86 9.17 11.90
C ASP A 158 22.06 9.04 10.96
N SER A 159 21.92 8.27 9.86
CA SER A 159 23.03 7.97 8.96
C SER A 159 22.59 7.36 7.63
N GLY A 160 23.50 7.32 6.66
CA GLY A 160 23.29 6.72 5.34
C GLY A 160 22.76 7.73 4.32
N ASP A 161 21.79 7.31 3.53
CA ASP A 161 21.16 8.12 2.49
C ASP A 161 19.85 8.73 3.00
N GLN A 162 19.85 10.06 3.16
CA GLN A 162 18.68 10.79 3.64
C GLN A 162 17.53 10.85 2.62
N MET A 163 17.84 10.65 1.33
CA MET A 163 16.85 10.60 0.23
C MET A 163 15.89 11.79 0.24
N GLY A 164 16.38 13.01 0.48
CA GLY A 164 15.57 14.22 0.54
C GLY A 164 14.64 14.34 1.75
N GLY A 165 14.66 13.38 2.68
CA GLY A 165 13.85 13.40 3.89
C GLY A 165 14.27 14.48 4.90
N PRO A 166 13.44 14.78 5.90
CA PRO A 166 13.78 15.78 6.92
C PRO A 166 14.91 15.30 7.83
N ALA A 167 15.75 16.23 8.32
CA ALA A 167 16.76 15.89 9.33
C ALA A 167 16.11 15.53 10.68
N SER A 168 14.94 16.12 10.98
CA SER A 168 14.14 15.85 12.16
C SER A 168 12.67 16.17 11.85
N GLN A 169 11.75 15.36 12.38
CA GLN A 169 10.31 15.57 12.28
C GLN A 169 9.65 15.24 13.62
N GLN A 170 8.63 16.00 14.00
CA GLN A 170 7.84 15.71 15.19
C GLN A 170 7.19 14.32 15.10
N LEU A 171 7.25 13.56 16.19
CA LEU A 171 6.80 12.17 16.21
C LEU A 171 5.26 12.05 16.21
N THR A 172 4.58 12.91 16.96
CA THR A 172 3.13 12.89 17.14
C THR A 172 2.62 14.27 17.56
N ASN A 173 1.37 14.60 17.22
CA ASN A 173 0.67 15.76 17.76
C ASN A 173 -0.14 15.43 19.04
N GLY A 174 -0.15 14.16 19.44
CA GLY A 174 -0.90 13.65 20.59
C GLY A 174 -0.01 12.95 21.60
N THR A 175 -0.53 11.88 22.21
CA THR A 175 0.20 11.06 23.17
C THR A 175 0.17 9.59 22.75
N VAL A 176 1.33 8.95 22.72
CA VAL A 176 1.48 7.49 22.52
C VAL A 176 1.87 6.85 23.85
N ALA A 177 0.86 6.34 24.57
CA ALA A 177 1.06 5.70 25.87
C ALA A 177 1.89 4.39 25.75
N PRO A 178 2.53 3.92 26.84
CA PRO A 178 3.13 2.59 26.90
C PRO A 178 2.19 1.50 26.37
N GLY A 179 2.72 0.64 25.51
CA GLY A 179 1.98 -0.44 24.85
C GLY A 179 1.24 -0.04 23.58
N GLN A 180 1.08 1.24 23.27
CA GLN A 180 0.40 1.71 22.04
C GLN A 180 1.32 1.71 20.83
N THR A 181 0.70 1.67 19.64
CA THR A 181 1.40 1.79 18.35
C THR A 181 1.16 3.14 17.69
N ILE A 182 2.12 3.58 16.87
CA ILE A 182 2.02 4.76 16.01
C ILE A 182 2.57 4.44 14.62
N GLU A 183 1.97 5.04 13.60
CA GLU A 183 2.49 5.06 12.23
C GLU A 183 3.13 6.41 11.96
N ILE A 184 4.37 6.39 11.45
CA ILE A 184 5.17 7.58 11.21
C ILE A 184 5.57 7.60 9.75
N SER A 185 5.20 8.66 9.04
CA SER A 185 5.43 8.83 7.61
C SER A 185 6.48 9.91 7.34
N VAL A 186 7.40 9.61 6.43
CA VAL A 186 8.37 10.57 5.86
C VAL A 186 8.26 10.60 4.34
N ASN A 187 8.27 11.80 3.78
CA ASN A 187 8.36 12.01 2.33
C ASN A 187 9.84 11.92 1.92
N LEU A 188 10.15 11.04 0.99
CA LEU A 188 11.49 10.77 0.48
C LEU A 188 11.49 10.86 -1.04
N VAL A 189 12.68 10.98 -1.64
CA VAL A 189 12.91 11.01 -3.07
C VAL A 189 14.03 10.03 -3.40
N ALA A 190 13.76 9.08 -4.28
CA ALA A 190 14.77 8.14 -4.75
C ALA A 190 15.90 8.92 -5.43
N PRO A 191 17.18 8.65 -5.11
CA PRO A 191 18.29 9.34 -5.75
C PRO A 191 18.28 9.20 -7.27
N ASN A 192 18.87 10.18 -7.98
CA ASN A 192 18.83 10.24 -9.45
C ASN A 192 19.73 9.21 -10.15
N SER A 193 20.57 8.52 -9.40
CA SER A 193 21.46 7.48 -9.91
C SER A 193 20.92 6.10 -9.52
N PRO A 194 20.95 5.11 -10.42
CA PRO A 194 20.62 3.74 -10.05
C PRO A 194 21.54 3.22 -8.95
N GLY A 195 20.99 2.50 -7.98
CA GLY A 195 21.74 2.01 -6.84
C GLY A 195 20.86 1.48 -5.71
N THR A 196 21.48 0.87 -4.72
CA THR A 196 20.81 0.55 -3.45
C THR A 196 21.12 1.67 -2.47
N TYR A 197 20.08 2.23 -1.85
CA TYR A 197 20.18 3.35 -0.94
C TYR A 197 19.53 2.99 0.39
N LYS A 198 20.17 3.36 1.50
CA LYS A 198 19.71 3.03 2.84
C LYS A 198 19.80 4.22 3.78
N GLY A 199 18.67 4.64 4.33
CA GLY A 199 18.59 5.67 5.36
C GLY A 199 18.27 5.05 6.73
N ASN A 200 19.06 5.35 7.75
CA ASN A 200 18.83 4.92 9.13
C ASN A 200 18.24 6.05 9.96
N TRP A 201 17.29 5.72 10.83
CA TRP A 201 16.51 6.66 11.61
C TRP A 201 16.46 6.24 13.08
N LYS A 202 16.39 7.25 13.96
CA LYS A 202 16.27 7.08 15.41
C LYS A 202 15.18 8.00 15.97
N LEU A 203 14.87 7.81 17.24
CA LEU A 203 13.97 8.68 17.99
C LEU A 203 14.79 9.58 18.91
N LYS A 204 14.29 10.79 19.17
CA LYS A 204 14.88 11.76 20.07
C LYS A 204 13.83 12.22 21.07
N ASP A 205 14.18 12.23 22.34
CA ASP A 205 13.29 12.70 23.40
C ASP A 205 13.34 14.24 23.53
N PRO A 206 12.45 14.85 24.35
CA PRO A 206 12.41 16.31 24.52
C PRO A 206 13.68 16.92 25.12
N ASN A 207 14.52 16.12 25.80
CA ASN A 207 15.79 16.55 26.37
C ASN A 207 16.95 16.42 25.37
N GLY A 208 16.67 15.95 24.15
CA GLY A 208 17.66 15.73 23.11
C GLY A 208 18.34 14.37 23.18
N ALA A 209 17.97 13.48 24.11
CA ALA A 209 18.56 12.16 24.20
C ALA A 209 18.06 11.28 23.05
N ILE A 210 19.00 10.64 22.35
CA ILE A 210 18.71 9.72 21.26
C ILE A 210 18.38 8.35 21.85
N PHE A 211 17.25 7.78 21.43
CA PHE A 211 16.90 6.40 21.69
C PHE A 211 16.44 5.72 20.40
N ALA A 212 16.58 4.42 20.34
CA ALA A 212 16.24 3.65 19.16
C ALA A 212 15.34 2.47 19.54
N LEU A 213 15.21 1.52 18.63
CA LEU A 213 14.59 0.24 18.94
C LEU A 213 15.49 -0.57 19.87
N SER A 214 14.95 -1.63 20.45
CA SER A 214 15.72 -2.61 21.24
C SER A 214 16.93 -3.21 20.51
N THR A 215 16.98 -3.12 19.19
CA THR A 215 18.02 -3.70 18.32
C THR A 215 18.81 -2.66 17.52
N GLY A 216 18.63 -1.35 17.80
CA GLY A 216 19.30 -0.27 17.09
C GLY A 216 18.35 0.59 16.24
N PRO A 217 18.87 1.35 15.25
CA PRO A 217 18.03 2.18 14.39
C PRO A 217 17.08 1.31 13.54
N PHE A 218 16.00 1.91 13.08
CA PHE A 218 15.20 1.36 11.98
C PHE A 218 15.58 2.07 10.69
N TRP A 219 15.24 1.48 9.56
CA TRP A 219 15.72 1.94 8.26
C TRP A 219 14.68 1.87 7.18
N VAL A 220 15.01 2.50 6.07
CA VAL A 220 14.43 2.26 4.76
C VAL A 220 15.56 1.91 3.82
N GLN A 221 15.41 0.83 3.07
CA GLN A 221 16.32 0.47 1.99
C GLN A 221 15.54 0.30 0.69
N ILE A 222 15.93 1.06 -0.33
CA ILE A 222 15.33 0.98 -1.67
C ILE A 222 16.38 0.62 -2.71
N LYS A 223 15.92 0.12 -3.84
CA LYS A 223 16.69 0.04 -5.08
C LYS A 223 16.20 1.14 -6.00
N ALA A 224 16.94 2.25 -6.08
CA ALA A 224 16.69 3.25 -7.11
C ALA A 224 17.07 2.62 -8.46
N ALA A 225 16.13 2.54 -9.37
CA ALA A 225 16.33 1.99 -10.70
C ALA A 225 16.03 3.08 -11.73
N ALA A 226 16.73 3.04 -12.86
CA ALA A 226 16.31 3.83 -14.01
C ALA A 226 14.81 3.59 -14.27
N ALA A 227 14.10 4.61 -14.73
CA ALA A 227 12.76 4.40 -15.23
C ALA A 227 12.83 3.23 -16.21
N PRO A 228 11.97 2.21 -16.06
CA PRO A 228 11.91 1.16 -17.05
C PRO A 228 11.74 1.84 -18.41
N ASP A 229 12.54 1.46 -19.41
CA ASP A 229 12.30 1.93 -20.78
C ASP A 229 10.91 1.42 -21.14
N TRP A 230 9.93 2.31 -21.22
CA TRP A 230 8.54 1.96 -21.49
C TRP A 230 8.21 2.37 -22.92
N PRO A 231 7.50 1.55 -23.70
CA PRO A 231 7.13 1.93 -25.04
C PRO A 231 6.06 3.02 -24.94
N THR A 232 6.02 3.86 -25.95
CA THR A 232 5.02 4.91 -26.06
C THR A 232 3.86 4.42 -26.90
N PHE A 233 2.64 4.51 -26.37
CA PHE A 233 1.40 4.23 -27.12
C PHE A 233 0.55 5.48 -27.25
N LYS A 234 -0.05 5.67 -28.41
CA LYS A 234 -0.87 6.81 -28.77
C LYS A 234 -1.93 6.42 -29.79
N LYS A 235 -2.80 7.39 -30.11
CA LYS A 235 -3.83 7.21 -31.12
C LYS A 235 -3.26 6.67 -32.44
N GLY A 236 -3.89 5.61 -32.94
CA GLY A 236 -3.49 4.88 -34.14
C GLY A 236 -2.78 3.56 -33.87
N ASP A 237 -2.25 3.35 -32.65
CA ASP A 237 -1.65 2.08 -32.27
C ASP A 237 -2.73 1.00 -32.06
N SER A 238 -2.37 -0.27 -32.22
CA SER A 238 -3.26 -1.40 -31.96
C SER A 238 -2.47 -2.65 -31.59
N GLY A 239 -3.09 -3.59 -30.87
CA GLY A 239 -2.44 -4.84 -30.47
C GLY A 239 -2.80 -5.32 -29.07
N ASN A 240 -2.10 -6.36 -28.60
CA ASN A 240 -2.31 -6.94 -27.27
C ASN A 240 -1.96 -5.96 -26.14
N GLU A 241 -0.99 -5.09 -26.38
CA GLU A 241 -0.58 -4.02 -25.48
C GLU A 241 -1.68 -2.97 -25.35
N VAL A 242 -2.38 -2.65 -26.45
CA VAL A 242 -3.51 -1.72 -26.40
C VAL A 242 -4.70 -2.35 -25.67
N TYR A 243 -4.97 -3.64 -25.85
CA TYR A 243 -5.93 -4.34 -25.00
C TYR A 243 -5.55 -4.24 -23.52
N ALA A 244 -4.27 -4.42 -23.18
CA ALA A 244 -3.80 -4.30 -21.81
C ALA A 244 -3.97 -2.87 -21.26
N ILE A 245 -3.65 -1.83 -22.05
CA ILE A 245 -3.91 -0.42 -21.69
C ILE A 245 -5.39 -0.21 -21.38
N GLN A 246 -6.28 -0.64 -22.28
CA GLN A 246 -7.72 -0.47 -22.11
C GLN A 246 -8.23 -1.19 -20.86
N TYR A 247 -7.79 -2.42 -20.60
CA TYR A 247 -8.14 -3.14 -19.37
C TYR A 247 -7.59 -2.45 -18.10
N LEU A 248 -6.37 -1.92 -18.14
CA LEU A 248 -5.80 -1.18 -17.00
C LEU A 248 -6.54 0.14 -16.77
N LEU A 249 -6.92 0.86 -17.83
CA LEU A 249 -7.78 2.04 -17.71
C LEU A 249 -9.11 1.69 -17.04
N VAL A 250 -9.73 0.57 -17.43
CA VAL A 250 -10.95 0.06 -16.78
C VAL A 250 -10.73 -0.26 -15.29
N HIS A 251 -9.55 -0.76 -14.92
CA HIS A 251 -9.22 -0.97 -13.50
C HIS A 251 -9.22 0.35 -12.71
N HIS A 252 -8.78 1.45 -13.31
CA HIS A 252 -8.77 2.79 -12.70
C HIS A 252 -10.11 3.54 -12.83
N GLY A 253 -11.16 2.87 -13.31
CA GLY A 253 -12.51 3.43 -13.38
C GLY A 253 -12.83 4.18 -14.69
N GLN A 254 -11.90 4.17 -15.65
CA GLN A 254 -12.16 4.64 -17.02
C GLN A 254 -13.02 3.62 -17.76
N THR A 255 -13.63 4.01 -18.89
CA THR A 255 -14.50 3.10 -19.66
C THR A 255 -14.25 3.16 -21.16
N PRO A 256 -13.01 2.95 -21.65
CA PRO A 256 -12.79 2.81 -23.08
C PRO A 256 -13.45 1.53 -23.60
N ALA A 257 -13.87 1.53 -24.87
CA ALA A 257 -14.06 0.31 -25.63
C ALA A 257 -12.79 -0.56 -25.54
N VAL A 258 -12.97 -1.85 -25.25
CA VAL A 258 -11.86 -2.82 -25.15
C VAL A 258 -11.81 -3.65 -26.44
N ASP A 259 -11.14 -3.11 -27.44
CA ASP A 259 -11.06 -3.64 -28.81
C ASP A 259 -9.61 -3.79 -29.33
N GLY A 260 -8.62 -3.40 -28.51
CA GLY A 260 -7.21 -3.42 -28.87
C GLY A 260 -6.83 -2.34 -29.87
N ILE A 261 -7.65 -1.30 -30.05
CA ILE A 261 -7.39 -0.17 -30.94
C ILE A 261 -7.30 1.12 -30.11
N PHE A 262 -6.20 1.84 -30.23
CA PHE A 262 -6.01 3.12 -29.56
C PHE A 262 -6.71 4.19 -30.40
N GLY A 263 -8.03 4.27 -30.25
CA GLY A 263 -8.89 5.23 -30.94
C GLY A 263 -9.02 6.57 -30.22
N ASN A 264 -9.95 7.40 -30.69
CA ASN A 264 -10.28 8.68 -30.03
C ASN A 264 -10.78 8.47 -28.59
N GLU A 265 -11.59 7.42 -28.38
CA GLU A 265 -12.14 7.12 -27.06
C GLU A 265 -11.02 6.72 -26.09
N THR A 266 -10.15 5.79 -26.47
CA THR A 266 -8.99 5.43 -25.64
C THR A 266 -8.09 6.63 -25.35
N GLN A 267 -7.85 7.51 -26.33
CA GLN A 267 -7.08 8.73 -26.10
C GLN A 267 -7.74 9.63 -25.04
N SER A 268 -9.04 9.90 -25.16
CA SER A 268 -9.77 10.73 -24.19
C SER A 268 -9.73 10.11 -22.78
N GLU A 269 -9.84 8.79 -22.67
CA GLU A 269 -9.79 8.10 -21.37
C GLU A 269 -8.37 8.08 -20.77
N VAL A 270 -7.33 8.14 -21.61
CA VAL A 270 -5.94 8.34 -21.15
C VAL A 270 -5.74 9.77 -20.67
N GLU A 271 -6.26 10.78 -21.39
CA GLU A 271 -6.22 12.19 -20.96
C GLU A 271 -6.92 12.34 -19.60
N ASP A 272 -8.15 11.82 -19.45
CA ASP A 272 -8.89 11.85 -18.17
C ASP A 272 -8.13 11.12 -17.04
N PHE A 273 -7.50 9.98 -17.34
CA PHE A 273 -6.64 9.28 -16.38
C PHE A 273 -5.42 10.12 -15.97
N GLN A 274 -4.74 10.76 -16.93
CA GLN A 274 -3.60 11.63 -16.66
C GLN A 274 -4.01 12.83 -15.80
N THR A 275 -5.16 13.46 -16.06
CA THR A 275 -5.71 14.54 -15.25
C THR A 275 -5.95 14.09 -13.81
N VAL A 276 -6.61 12.93 -13.61
CA VAL A 276 -6.88 12.37 -12.28
C VAL A 276 -5.58 12.03 -11.53
N LYS A 277 -4.52 11.64 -12.24
CA LYS A 277 -3.22 11.31 -11.64
C LYS A 277 -2.26 12.49 -11.56
N ASN A 278 -2.72 13.71 -11.85
CA ASN A 278 -1.90 14.92 -11.87
C ASN A 278 -0.64 14.79 -12.77
N LEU A 279 -0.79 14.09 -13.90
CA LEU A 279 0.23 13.91 -14.93
C LEU A 279 0.06 14.94 -16.05
N LYS A 280 1.03 15.01 -16.96
CA LYS A 280 0.87 15.75 -18.21
C LYS A 280 -0.28 15.14 -19.03
N GLU A 281 -1.32 15.94 -19.30
CA GLU A 281 -2.48 15.58 -20.12
C GLU A 281 -2.15 15.71 -21.61
N ASP A 282 -1.55 14.67 -22.19
CA ASP A 282 -1.20 14.62 -23.62
C ASP A 282 -1.79 13.42 -24.36
N GLY A 283 -2.56 12.57 -23.69
CA GLY A 283 -3.23 11.41 -24.28
C GLY A 283 -2.27 10.31 -24.74
N ILE A 284 -1.01 10.38 -24.32
CA ILE A 284 0.04 9.44 -24.68
C ILE A 284 0.36 8.57 -23.46
N VAL A 285 0.32 7.25 -23.64
CA VAL A 285 0.77 6.31 -22.62
C VAL A 285 2.29 6.17 -22.73
N GLY A 286 2.99 7.11 -22.08
CA GLY A 286 4.45 7.12 -21.93
C GLY A 286 4.93 6.61 -20.56
N PRO A 287 6.23 6.75 -20.23
CA PRO A 287 6.81 6.20 -19.00
C PRO A 287 6.11 6.63 -17.69
N GLU A 288 5.67 7.88 -17.58
CA GLU A 288 4.98 8.37 -16.38
C GLU A 288 3.55 7.83 -16.28
N THR A 289 2.85 7.73 -17.41
CA THR A 289 1.51 7.14 -17.46
C THR A 289 1.57 5.66 -17.13
N TRP A 290 2.51 4.90 -17.70
CA TRP A 290 2.71 3.49 -17.38
C TRP A 290 2.94 3.23 -15.89
N GLN A 291 3.78 4.03 -15.24
CA GLN A 291 4.07 3.90 -13.80
C GLN A 291 2.82 4.03 -12.92
N ASN A 292 1.84 4.84 -13.35
CA ASN A 292 0.59 5.03 -12.61
C ASN A 292 -0.51 4.06 -13.07
N LEU A 293 -0.43 3.58 -14.31
CA LEU A 293 -1.44 2.74 -14.93
C LEU A 293 -1.31 1.28 -14.49
N ILE A 294 -0.08 0.75 -14.38
CA ILE A 294 0.15 -0.64 -13.96
C ILE A 294 -0.14 -0.83 -12.47
N VAL A 295 -0.66 -2.00 -12.13
CA VAL A 295 -0.85 -2.45 -10.75
C VAL A 295 -0.31 -3.87 -10.63
N ALA A 296 0.34 -4.21 -9.51
CA ALA A 296 0.82 -5.57 -9.34
C ALA A 296 -0.37 -6.53 -9.16
N VAL A 297 -0.33 -7.65 -9.89
CA VAL A 297 -1.34 -8.72 -9.76
C VAL A 297 -0.66 -10.06 -9.47
N LYS A 298 -1.30 -10.88 -8.65
CA LYS A 298 -0.81 -12.20 -8.20
C LYS A 298 -1.96 -13.19 -8.04
N GLN A 299 -1.61 -14.45 -7.76
CA GLN A 299 -2.59 -15.50 -7.52
C GLN A 299 -3.62 -15.12 -6.44
N GLY A 300 -4.89 -15.29 -6.76
CA GLY A 300 -6.03 -14.91 -5.93
C GLY A 300 -6.66 -13.57 -6.32
N ASP A 301 -5.95 -12.71 -7.05
CA ASP A 301 -6.51 -11.45 -7.52
C ASP A 301 -7.54 -11.66 -8.64
N THR A 302 -8.45 -10.70 -8.78
CA THR A 302 -9.45 -10.69 -9.85
C THR A 302 -9.64 -9.29 -10.43
N GLY A 303 -10.17 -9.21 -11.65
CA GLY A 303 -10.60 -7.95 -12.27
C GLY A 303 -9.86 -7.56 -13.56
N PRO A 304 -10.03 -6.31 -14.03
CA PRO A 304 -9.51 -5.87 -15.32
C PRO A 304 -7.98 -5.94 -15.43
N ALA A 305 -7.24 -5.60 -14.38
CA ALA A 305 -5.78 -5.70 -14.38
C ALA A 305 -5.29 -7.15 -14.58
N VAL A 306 -6.03 -8.14 -14.06
CA VAL A 306 -5.74 -9.56 -14.33
C VAL A 306 -6.01 -9.90 -15.79
N ARG A 307 -7.09 -9.38 -16.39
CA ARG A 307 -7.37 -9.55 -17.82
C ARG A 307 -6.25 -8.98 -18.69
N ALA A 308 -5.70 -7.82 -18.33
CA ALA A 308 -4.55 -7.23 -19.02
C ALA A 308 -3.34 -8.18 -19.03
N ALA A 309 -2.99 -8.76 -17.88
CA ALA A 309 -1.87 -9.70 -17.78
C ALA A 309 -2.14 -10.98 -18.57
N GLN A 310 -3.34 -11.55 -18.44
CA GLN A 310 -3.76 -12.74 -19.17
C GLN A 310 -3.77 -12.52 -20.69
N GLN A 311 -4.20 -11.34 -21.15
CA GLN A 311 -4.22 -10.98 -22.56
C GLN A 311 -2.80 -10.95 -23.13
N LEU A 312 -1.85 -10.34 -22.43
CA LEU A 312 -0.45 -10.32 -22.88
C LEU A 312 0.15 -11.73 -22.88
N LEU A 313 0.00 -12.49 -21.78
CA LEU A 313 0.50 -13.86 -21.70
C LEU A 313 -0.04 -14.74 -22.83
N LYS A 314 -1.36 -14.72 -23.05
CA LYS A 314 -2.01 -15.55 -24.07
C LYS A 314 -1.73 -15.03 -25.48
N GLY A 315 -2.11 -13.78 -25.73
CA GLY A 315 -2.17 -13.21 -27.07
C GLY A 315 -0.81 -12.78 -27.63
N LYS A 316 0.13 -12.39 -26.77
CA LYS A 316 1.47 -11.95 -27.19
C LYS A 316 2.52 -13.05 -27.03
N PHE A 317 2.51 -13.79 -25.92
CA PHE A 317 3.53 -14.80 -25.62
C PHE A 317 3.09 -16.25 -25.82
N GLY A 318 1.85 -16.49 -26.26
CA GLY A 318 1.39 -17.82 -26.64
C GLY A 318 1.13 -18.78 -25.48
N PHE A 319 0.94 -18.29 -24.25
CA PHE A 319 0.52 -19.12 -23.11
C PHE A 319 -0.96 -19.53 -23.24
N ASN A 320 -1.27 -20.40 -24.21
CA ASN A 320 -2.63 -20.72 -24.65
C ASN A 320 -3.52 -21.37 -23.58
N ALA A 321 -2.92 -21.97 -22.54
CA ALA A 321 -3.65 -22.52 -21.40
C ALA A 321 -4.30 -21.43 -20.53
N VAL A 322 -3.81 -20.19 -20.61
CA VAL A 322 -4.40 -19.05 -19.91
C VAL A 322 -5.74 -18.68 -20.54
N THR A 323 -6.75 -18.50 -19.68
CA THR A 323 -8.05 -17.94 -20.06
C THR A 323 -8.07 -16.46 -19.68
N VAL A 324 -8.59 -15.59 -20.54
CA VAL A 324 -8.71 -14.14 -20.27
C VAL A 324 -10.06 -13.87 -19.58
N ASP A 325 -10.19 -14.37 -18.35
CA ASP A 325 -11.41 -14.31 -17.54
C ASP A 325 -11.33 -13.25 -16.42
N GLY A 326 -10.15 -12.70 -16.18
CA GLY A 326 -9.88 -11.78 -15.07
C GLY A 326 -9.76 -12.48 -13.73
N ILE A 327 -9.47 -13.78 -13.70
CA ILE A 327 -9.23 -14.56 -12.48
C ILE A 327 -7.78 -15.05 -12.47
N PHE A 328 -6.99 -14.59 -11.49
CA PHE A 328 -5.61 -14.99 -11.37
C PHE A 328 -5.53 -16.33 -10.63
N GLY A 329 -5.93 -17.41 -11.31
CA GLY A 329 -5.87 -18.77 -10.80
C GLY A 329 -4.49 -19.43 -10.92
N PRO A 330 -4.36 -20.70 -10.51
CA PRO A 330 -3.11 -21.46 -10.57
C PRO A 330 -2.49 -21.55 -11.99
N VAL A 331 -3.33 -21.62 -13.03
CA VAL A 331 -2.87 -21.67 -14.43
C VAL A 331 -2.18 -20.36 -14.83
N THR A 332 -2.78 -19.22 -14.49
CA THR A 332 -2.18 -17.89 -14.70
C THR A 332 -0.88 -17.75 -13.90
N ALA A 333 -0.87 -18.21 -12.64
CA ALA A 333 0.33 -18.17 -11.80
C ALA A 333 1.50 -18.99 -12.36
N GLN A 334 1.21 -20.18 -12.89
CA GLN A 334 2.24 -20.98 -13.55
C GLN A 334 2.74 -20.31 -14.82
N ALA A 335 1.85 -19.78 -15.67
CA ALA A 335 2.25 -19.07 -16.89
C ALA A 335 3.12 -17.84 -16.60
N VAL A 336 2.83 -17.09 -15.52
CA VAL A 336 3.67 -15.96 -15.08
C VAL A 336 5.05 -16.42 -14.66
N LYS A 337 5.16 -17.51 -13.89
CA LYS A 337 6.46 -18.07 -13.50
C LYS A 337 7.27 -18.53 -14.71
N ASP A 338 6.64 -19.22 -15.65
CA ASP A 338 7.28 -19.69 -16.88
C ASP A 338 7.74 -18.51 -17.75
N PHE A 339 6.90 -17.49 -17.88
CA PHE A 339 7.27 -16.24 -18.54
C PHE A 339 8.48 -15.58 -17.86
N GLN A 340 8.42 -15.38 -16.55
CA GLN A 340 9.51 -14.77 -15.78
C GLN A 340 10.83 -15.52 -15.95
N SER A 341 10.79 -16.86 -15.87
CA SER A 341 11.94 -17.73 -16.13
C SER A 341 12.47 -17.55 -17.56
N SER A 342 11.59 -17.48 -18.57
CA SER A 342 11.98 -17.26 -19.96
C SER A 342 12.66 -15.90 -20.21
N LYS A 343 12.35 -14.91 -19.37
CA LYS A 343 12.89 -13.55 -19.45
C LYS A 343 14.10 -13.31 -18.55
N GLY A 344 14.54 -14.33 -17.80
CA GLY A 344 15.69 -14.23 -16.88
C GLY A 344 15.44 -13.30 -15.69
N ILE A 345 14.18 -13.13 -15.27
CA ILE A 345 13.80 -12.35 -14.08
C ILE A 345 13.34 -13.29 -12.96
N ALA A 346 13.16 -12.76 -11.74
CA ALA A 346 12.70 -13.55 -10.61
C ALA A 346 11.34 -14.22 -10.92
N SER A 347 11.27 -15.54 -10.74
CA SER A 347 10.08 -16.36 -11.02
C SER A 347 9.19 -16.50 -9.78
N ASP A 348 8.74 -15.36 -9.26
CA ASP A 348 7.92 -15.27 -8.04
C ASP A 348 6.42 -15.47 -8.30
N GLY A 349 5.99 -15.52 -9.55
CA GLY A 349 4.58 -15.65 -9.95
C GLY A 349 3.77 -14.37 -9.78
N ILE A 350 4.42 -13.23 -9.57
CA ILE A 350 3.79 -11.92 -9.41
C ILE A 350 4.05 -11.07 -10.66
N VAL A 351 3.00 -10.52 -11.24
CA VAL A 351 3.13 -9.53 -12.32
C VAL A 351 3.37 -8.16 -11.67
N GLY A 352 4.58 -7.94 -11.18
CA GLY A 352 5.05 -6.65 -10.67
C GLY A 352 5.62 -5.75 -11.79
N PRO A 353 6.17 -4.57 -11.46
CA PRO A 353 6.66 -3.59 -12.45
C PRO A 353 7.64 -4.17 -13.48
N ILE A 354 8.58 -5.02 -13.05
CA ILE A 354 9.57 -5.65 -13.94
C ILE A 354 8.86 -6.64 -14.88
N THR A 355 7.95 -7.47 -14.37
CA THR A 355 7.18 -8.41 -15.18
C THR A 355 6.28 -7.68 -16.17
N TRP A 356 5.60 -6.60 -15.77
CA TRP A 356 4.81 -5.75 -16.65
C TRP A 356 5.65 -5.16 -17.78
N GLN A 357 6.82 -4.61 -17.45
CA GLN A 357 7.72 -4.08 -18.46
C GLN A 357 8.09 -5.14 -19.49
N LYS A 358 8.42 -6.36 -19.04
CA LYS A 358 8.74 -7.47 -19.94
C LYS A 358 7.54 -7.91 -20.79
N LEU A 359 6.34 -7.92 -20.23
CA LEU A 359 5.13 -8.25 -20.99
C LEU A 359 4.84 -7.21 -22.09
N ILE A 360 5.18 -5.95 -21.83
CA ILE A 360 4.87 -4.83 -22.72
C ILE A 360 5.95 -4.61 -23.79
N ASN A 361 7.25 -4.73 -23.45
CA ASN A 361 8.34 -4.38 -24.35
C ASN A 361 8.82 -5.49 -25.29
N ASP A 362 8.88 -6.72 -24.79
CA ASP A 362 9.56 -7.81 -25.50
C ASP A 362 8.63 -8.50 -26.50
#